data_AF-A0A0B3S3V7-F1
#
_entry.id   AF-A0A0B3S3V7-F1
#
_cell.length_a   1.000
_cell.length_b   1.000
_cell.length_c   1.000
_cell.angle_alpha   90.00
_cell.angle_beta   90.00
_cell.angle_gamma   90.00
#
_symmetry.space_group_name_H-M   'P 1'
#
loop_
_entity.id
_entity.type
_entity.pdbx_description
1 polymer ?
#
loop_
_entity_poly.entity_id
_entity_poly.type
_entity_poly.pdbx_seq_one_letter_code
_entity_poly.pdbx_strand_id
1 'polypeptide(L)'
;MRHGLASALLTIFLLSALPVCAQTVVPGAGPVSRGEVDAFVRADADRDGFLSFAEFRVFVRLMAASGQSTAITIRNFGAYRLAFRRVDANRDGQASPGELRRADDGFRAEGG
;
A
#
# COMPACT_ATOMS: atom_id res chain seq x y z
N MET A 1 8.54 8.66 70.20
CA MET A 1 8.33 10.07 69.79
C MET A 1 8.72 10.14 68.32
N ARG A 2 7.76 9.94 67.38
CA ARG A 2 7.14 10.97 66.49
C ARG A 2 8.23 11.87 65.86
N HIS A 3 8.42 12.00 64.54
CA HIS A 3 7.51 12.30 63.42
C HIS A 3 8.18 11.83 62.09
N GLY A 4 7.58 11.70 60.89
CA GLY A 4 6.25 11.99 60.36
C GLY A 4 6.24 11.80 58.82
N LEU A 5 5.11 11.31 58.31
CA LEU A 5 4.41 11.58 57.03
C LEU A 5 5.18 11.79 55.71
N ALA A 6 4.92 10.91 54.72
CA ALA A 6 4.70 11.19 53.28
C ALA A 6 4.59 9.84 52.55
N SER A 7 3.88 9.58 51.46
CA SER A 7 2.82 10.23 50.70
C SER A 7 2.39 9.16 49.69
N ALA A 8 1.09 9.01 49.45
CA ALA A 8 0.58 8.10 48.44
C ALA A 8 1.07 8.50 47.04
N LEU A 9 1.36 7.52 46.17
CA LEU A 9 0.93 7.54 44.77
C LEU A 9 1.19 6.18 44.10
N LEU A 10 0.08 5.50 43.87
CA LEU A 10 -0.16 4.51 42.83
C LEU A 10 0.20 5.11 41.46
N THR A 11 1.14 4.50 40.74
CA THR A 11 1.20 4.59 39.27
C THR A 11 1.77 3.30 38.68
N ILE A 12 0.84 2.43 38.28
CA ILE A 12 1.06 1.38 37.30
C ILE A 12 1.51 2.08 36.01
N PHE A 13 2.75 1.86 35.56
CA PHE A 13 3.15 2.15 34.20
C PHE A 13 3.48 0.83 33.50
N LEU A 14 2.40 0.16 33.09
CA LEU A 14 2.44 -0.95 32.16
C LEU A 14 2.83 -0.38 30.79
N LEU A 15 4.14 -0.26 30.53
CA LEU A 15 4.64 0.18 29.24
C LEU A 15 4.57 -0.99 28.25
N SER A 16 3.37 -1.21 27.73
CA SER A 16 3.14 -2.05 26.55
C SER A 16 3.77 -1.36 25.34
N ALA A 17 5.05 -1.62 25.10
CA ALA A 17 5.69 -1.31 23.82
C ALA A 17 5.24 -2.36 22.79
N LEU A 18 4.02 -2.22 22.28
CA LEU A 18 3.68 -2.84 21.02
C LEU A 18 4.55 -2.17 19.95
N PRO A 19 5.20 -2.94 19.05
CA PRO A 19 5.84 -2.34 17.91
C PRO A 19 4.74 -1.62 17.14
N VAL A 20 4.82 -0.29 17.08
CA VAL A 20 4.13 0.49 16.06
C VAL A 20 4.51 -0.19 14.75
N CYS A 21 3.56 -0.87 14.13
CA CYS A 21 3.73 -1.39 12.78
C CYS A 21 4.21 -0.19 11.95
N ALA A 22 5.45 -0.28 11.47
CA ALA A 22 6.08 0.77 10.72
C ALA A 22 5.22 1.03 9.49
N GLN A 23 4.43 2.11 9.54
CA GLN A 23 3.74 2.61 8.37
C GLN A 23 4.85 3.16 7.48
N THR A 24 5.31 2.35 6.52
CA THR A 24 6.30 2.77 5.54
C THR A 24 5.68 3.87 4.69
N VAL A 25 5.85 5.11 5.13
CA VAL A 25 5.58 6.29 4.31
C VAL A 25 6.54 6.20 3.12
N VAL A 26 6.02 5.84 1.95
CA VAL A 26 6.81 5.80 0.71
C VAL A 26 7.09 7.27 0.33
N PRO A 27 8.34 7.76 0.43
CA PRO A 27 8.64 9.15 0.13
C PRO A 27 8.39 9.43 -1.35
N GLY A 28 7.66 10.51 -1.65
CA GLY A 28 7.31 10.88 -3.03
C GLY A 28 6.02 10.26 -3.55
N ALA A 29 5.33 9.42 -2.77
CA ALA A 29 3.96 9.04 -3.09
C ALA A 29 3.08 10.29 -2.97
N GLY A 30 2.60 10.81 -4.10
CA GLY A 30 1.48 11.76 -4.09
C GLY A 30 0.25 11.16 -3.39
N PRO A 31 -0.83 11.93 -3.22
CA PRO A 31 -2.01 11.44 -2.52
C PRO A 31 -2.53 10.15 -3.17
N VAL A 32 -2.64 9.09 -2.38
CA VAL A 32 -3.30 7.84 -2.76
C VAL A 32 -4.80 8.02 -2.58
N SER A 33 -5.59 7.64 -3.58
CA SER A 33 -7.05 7.75 -3.48
C SER A 33 -7.62 6.61 -2.62
N ARG A 34 -8.74 6.84 -1.92
CA ARG A 34 -9.44 5.76 -1.19
C ARG A 34 -9.84 4.59 -2.09
N GLY A 35 -10.18 4.87 -3.35
CA GLY A 35 -10.53 3.83 -4.33
C GLY A 35 -9.34 2.94 -4.70
N GLU A 36 -8.13 3.51 -4.78
CA GLU A 36 -6.91 2.75 -5.04
C GLU A 36 -6.54 1.84 -3.87
N VAL A 37 -6.67 2.34 -2.63
CA VAL A 37 -6.48 1.53 -1.42
C VAL A 37 -7.50 0.38 -1.35
N ASP A 38 -8.79 0.66 -1.60
CA ASP A 38 -9.83 -0.38 -1.61
C ASP A 38 -9.56 -1.43 -2.70
N ALA A 39 -9.18 -1.00 -3.90
CA ALA A 39 -8.84 -1.90 -4.98
C ALA A 39 -7.63 -2.79 -4.64
N PHE A 40 -6.60 -2.23 -3.98
CA PHE A 40 -5.43 -2.98 -3.53
C PHE A 40 -5.82 -4.04 -2.50
N VAL A 41 -6.48 -3.63 -1.41
CA VAL A 41 -6.89 -4.53 -0.32
C VAL A 41 -7.83 -5.64 -0.80
N ARG A 42 -8.68 -5.36 -1.79
CA ARG A 42 -9.56 -6.37 -2.38
C ARG A 42 -8.87 -7.31 -3.35
N ALA A 43 -7.77 -6.87 -3.95
CA ALA A 43 -6.99 -7.67 -4.88
C ALA A 43 -6.00 -8.58 -4.16
N ASP A 44 -5.39 -8.10 -3.07
CA ASP A 44 -4.48 -8.83 -2.17
C ASP A 44 -5.27 -9.90 -1.39
N ALA A 45 -5.40 -11.09 -2.01
CA ALA A 45 -6.29 -12.14 -1.55
C ALA A 45 -5.67 -12.96 -0.43
N ASP A 46 -4.36 -13.17 -0.48
CA ASP A 46 -3.60 -13.87 0.56
C ASP A 46 -3.12 -12.94 1.70
N ARG A 47 -3.25 -11.62 1.52
CA ARG A 47 -2.97 -10.58 2.52
C ARG A 47 -1.50 -10.51 2.91
N ASP A 48 -0.62 -10.77 1.95
CA ASP A 48 0.82 -10.65 2.16
C ASP A 48 1.34 -9.20 2.03
N GLY A 49 0.48 -8.28 1.58
CA GLY A 49 0.80 -6.86 1.41
C GLY A 49 1.45 -6.54 0.07
N PHE A 50 1.50 -7.51 -0.85
CA PHE A 50 1.98 -7.39 -2.21
C PHE A 50 0.91 -7.91 -3.18
N LEU A 51 1.09 -7.67 -4.47
CA LEU A 51 0.23 -8.29 -5.48
C LEU A 51 1.05 -9.24 -6.34
N SER A 52 0.70 -10.53 -6.28
CA SER A 52 1.12 -11.49 -7.30
C SER A 52 0.58 -11.07 -8.68
N PHE A 53 1.09 -11.68 -9.76
CA PHE A 53 0.56 -11.41 -11.11
C PHE A 53 -0.95 -11.68 -11.22
N ALA A 54 -1.47 -12.68 -10.51
CA ALA A 54 -2.89 -13.01 -10.53
C ALA A 54 -3.73 -11.90 -9.88
N GLU A 55 -3.29 -11.41 -8.73
CA GLU A 55 -3.96 -10.36 -7.94
C GLU A 55 -3.83 -9.01 -8.63
N PHE A 56 -2.67 -8.71 -9.23
CA PHE A 56 -2.48 -7.53 -10.06
C PHE A 56 -3.52 -7.42 -11.19
N ARG A 57 -3.90 -8.54 -11.81
CA ARG A 57 -4.97 -8.52 -12.83
C ARG A 57 -6.32 -8.13 -12.25
N VAL A 58 -6.61 -8.55 -11.01
CA VAL A 58 -7.83 -8.17 -10.30
C VAL A 58 -7.77 -6.67 -9.98
N PHE A 59 -6.66 -6.20 -9.42
CA PHE A 59 -6.42 -4.79 -9.13
C PHE A 59 -6.65 -3.91 -10.36
N VAL A 60 -6.03 -4.22 -11.51
CA VAL A 60 -6.21 -3.48 -12.77
C VAL A 60 -7.69 -3.45 -13.20
N ARG A 61 -8.44 -4.55 -13.03
CA ARG A 61 -9.87 -4.56 -13.39
C ARG A 61 -10.70 -3.67 -12.47
N LEU A 62 -10.39 -3.65 -11.17
CA LEU A 62 -11.06 -2.78 -10.20
C LEU A 62 -10.78 -1.30 -10.49
N MET A 63 -9.52 -0.96 -10.77
CA MET A 63 -9.13 0.40 -11.17
C MET A 63 -9.74 0.83 -12.50
N ALA A 64 -9.86 -0.09 -13.46
CA ALA A 64 -10.55 0.19 -14.72
C ALA A 64 -12.06 0.42 -14.51
N ALA A 65 -12.67 -0.33 -13.58
CA ALA A 65 -14.08 -0.16 -13.22
C ALA A 65 -14.34 1.16 -12.48
N SER A 66 -13.34 1.70 -11.76
CA SER A 66 -13.41 3.02 -11.14
C SER A 66 -13.05 4.17 -12.10
N GLY A 67 -12.81 3.88 -13.38
CA GLY A 67 -12.56 4.90 -14.40
C GLY A 67 -11.09 5.31 -14.60
N GLN A 68 -10.11 4.61 -14.00
CA GLN A 68 -8.71 4.94 -14.22
C GLN A 68 -8.29 4.63 -15.67
N SER A 69 -7.90 5.66 -16.42
CA SER A 69 -7.59 5.58 -17.86
C SER A 69 -6.52 4.54 -18.18
N THR A 70 -5.40 4.52 -17.46
CA THR A 70 -4.31 3.56 -17.66
C THR A 70 -4.78 2.12 -17.47
N ALA A 71 -5.54 1.85 -16.40
CA ALA A 71 -6.09 0.52 -16.15
C ALA A 71 -7.11 0.10 -17.22
N ILE A 72 -7.93 1.03 -17.72
CA ILE A 72 -8.83 0.79 -18.86
C ILE A 72 -8.03 0.36 -20.10
N THR A 73 -6.96 1.08 -20.42
CA THR A 73 -6.07 0.76 -21.54
C THR A 73 -5.44 -0.62 -21.37
N ILE A 74 -4.85 -0.91 -20.20
CA ILE A 74 -4.24 -2.22 -19.92
C ILE A 74 -5.28 -3.34 -20.08
N ARG A 75 -6.49 -3.14 -19.54
CA ARG A 75 -7.58 -4.12 -19.63
C ARG A 75 -8.00 -4.34 -21.08
N ASN A 76 -8.24 -3.28 -21.84
CA ASN A 76 -8.77 -3.34 -23.20
C ASN A 76 -7.77 -3.99 -24.17
N PHE A 77 -6.48 -3.72 -24.03
CA PHE A 77 -5.43 -4.32 -24.85
C PHE A 77 -4.92 -5.66 -24.30
N GLY A 78 -5.44 -6.14 -23.17
CA GLY A 78 -4.94 -7.35 -22.52
C GLY A 78 -3.48 -7.27 -22.07
N ALA A 79 -2.94 -6.06 -21.90
CA ALA A 79 -1.51 -5.79 -21.70
C ALA A 79 -1.00 -6.07 -20.27
N TYR A 80 -1.71 -6.89 -19.49
CA TYR A 80 -1.43 -7.14 -18.07
C TYR A 80 0.02 -7.53 -17.80
N ARG A 81 0.58 -8.44 -18.62
CA ARG A 81 1.96 -8.91 -18.42
C ARG A 81 3.00 -7.83 -18.74
N LEU A 82 2.71 -6.95 -19.69
CA LEU A 82 3.56 -5.80 -19.99
C LEU A 82 3.52 -4.79 -18.84
N ALA A 83 2.33 -4.47 -18.36
CA ALA A 83 2.14 -3.58 -17.22
C ALA A 83 2.79 -4.12 -15.94
N PHE A 84 2.61 -5.41 -15.64
CA PHE A 84 3.21 -6.03 -14.47
C PHE A 84 4.74 -5.94 -14.49
N ARG A 85 5.38 -6.24 -15.63
CA ARG A 85 6.85 -6.07 -15.77
C ARG A 85 7.33 -4.63 -15.60
N ARG A 86 6.47 -3.64 -15.83
CA ARG A 86 6.82 -2.22 -15.63
C ARG A 86 6.69 -1.84 -14.15
N VAL A 87 5.75 -2.46 -13.44
CA VAL A 87 5.52 -2.28 -12.00
C VAL A 87 6.58 -2.99 -11.18
N ASP A 88 6.79 -4.29 -11.43
CA ASP A 88 7.79 -5.16 -10.77
C ASP A 88 9.22 -4.74 -11.18
N ALA A 89 9.69 -3.66 -10.55
CA ALA A 89 10.92 -2.98 -10.91
C ALA A 89 12.14 -3.71 -10.33
N ASN A 90 11.98 -4.27 -9.13
CA ASN A 90 13.02 -5.06 -8.48
C ASN A 90 13.09 -6.52 -9.01
N ARG A 91 12.09 -6.97 -9.78
CA ARG A 91 11.98 -8.30 -10.40
C ARG A 91 11.87 -9.44 -9.39
N ASP A 92 11.17 -9.20 -8.29
CA ASP A 92 10.89 -10.22 -7.28
C ASP A 92 9.64 -11.06 -7.62
N GLY A 93 8.92 -10.71 -8.69
CA GLY A 93 7.74 -11.41 -9.14
C GLY A 93 6.45 -10.98 -8.43
N GLN A 94 6.51 -9.95 -7.60
CA GLN A 94 5.40 -9.32 -6.91
C GLN A 94 5.36 -7.82 -7.24
N ALA A 95 4.25 -7.16 -6.88
CA ALA A 95 4.12 -5.72 -7.00
C ALA A 95 3.84 -5.13 -5.62
N SER A 96 4.82 -4.40 -5.09
CA SER A 96 4.64 -3.65 -3.84
C SER A 96 3.81 -2.37 -4.05
N PRO A 97 3.18 -1.82 -3.00
CA PRO A 97 2.50 -0.52 -3.08
C PRO A 97 3.40 0.62 -3.60
N GLY A 98 4.69 0.61 -3.22
CA GLY A 98 5.65 1.61 -3.67
C GLY A 98 5.98 1.50 -5.16
N GLU A 99 6.02 0.28 -5.70
CA GLU A 99 6.23 0.04 -7.13
C GLU A 99 5.04 0.43 -7.98
N LEU A 100 3.82 0.10 -7.53
CA LEU A 100 2.59 0.54 -8.18
C LEU A 100 2.55 2.06 -8.30
N ARG A 101 2.90 2.76 -7.22
CA ARG A 101 2.92 4.22 -7.20
C ARG A 101 3.94 4.80 -8.17
N ARG A 102 5.18 4.29 -8.16
CA ARG A 102 6.24 4.75 -9.07
C ARG A 102 5.87 4.55 -10.54
N ALA A 103 5.25 3.43 -10.87
CA ALA A 103 4.80 3.14 -12.23
C ALA A 103 3.69 4.08 -12.70
N ASP A 104 2.71 4.38 -11.84
CA ASP A 104 1.59 5.29 -12.12
C ASP A 104 2.07 6.76 -12.27
N ASP A 105 2.97 7.21 -11.39
CA ASP A 105 3.56 8.55 -11.48
C ASP A 105 4.41 8.73 -12.75
N GLY A 106 5.21 7.72 -13.11
CA GLY A 106 5.98 7.73 -14.35
C GLY A 106 5.09 7.87 -15.60
N PHE A 107 3.96 7.17 -15.63
CA PHE A 107 3.02 7.26 -16.75
C PHE A 107 2.38 8.64 -16.89
N ARG A 108 2.05 9.31 -15.78
CA ARG A 108 1.52 10.69 -15.81
C ARG A 108 2.56 11.70 -16.25
N ALA A 109 3.82 11.53 -15.83
CA ALA A 109 4.91 12.42 -16.22
C ALA A 109 5.25 12.33 -17.72
N GLU A 110 5.04 11.17 -18.34
CA GLU A 110 5.32 10.93 -19.76
C GLU A 110 4.17 11.32 -20.72
N GLY A 111 3.07 11.89 -20.20
CA GLY A 111 1.99 12.48 -21.02
C GLY A 111 0.97 11.48 -21.57
N GLY A 112 0.50 10.56 -20.72
CA GLY A 112 -0.53 9.56 -21.05
C GLY A 112 -1.88 10.11 -21.50
#